data_AF-N9LP54-F1
#
_entry.id   AF-N9LP54-F1
#
_cell.length_a   1.000
_cell.length_b   1.000
_cell.length_c   1.000
_cell.angle_alpha   90.00
_cell.angle_beta   90.00
_cell.angle_gamma   90.00
#
_symmetry.space_group_name_H-M   'P 1'
#
loop_
_entity.id
_entity.type
_entity.pdbx_description
1 polymer ?
#
loop_
_entity_poly.entity_id
_entity_poly.type
_entity_poly.pdbx_seq_one_letter_code
_entity_poly.pdbx_strand_id
1 'polypeptide(L)'
;MKLIDWIDLPNLGDERGGLVVAEASKNIPFKINRIYYIFDAKPDIPRGFHAHKELHQVAFCIKGKCRMIMDNGSEKQEVWMDQANKGLRIPPLVWHEMHDFSEDCVLLVLASEHYDESDYIRSYDEFLSVVNRPFIHPLSDVHSTNIGQNTRVWQYSVILKNAVIGAGCNICAHTLIENDVQIGDNVTIKSGVYIWDGITLEDNVFIGPCVTFTNDKKPRSKQYPESFAKTVVEKGASIGANATILPGVRIGANALIGAGAVVTKDVPENAIMVGNPAKIKGYIEQ
;
A
#
# COMPACT_ATOMS: atom_id res chain seq x y z
N MET A 1 7.56 -2.39 -10.10
CA MET A 1 8.98 -2.79 -10.08
C MET A 1 8.97 -4.32 -10.09
N LYS A 2 9.89 -4.99 -10.80
CA LYS A 2 9.93 -6.46 -10.76
C LYS A 2 10.62 -6.89 -9.46
N LEU A 3 10.05 -7.83 -8.72
CA LEU A 3 10.65 -8.37 -7.49
C LEU A 3 11.94 -9.16 -7.78
N ILE A 4 11.95 -9.92 -8.88
CA ILE A 4 13.18 -10.54 -9.41
C ILE A 4 13.75 -9.63 -10.50
N ASP A 5 14.83 -8.95 -10.15
CA ASP A 5 15.58 -8.06 -11.05
C ASP A 5 17.03 -8.56 -11.17
N TRP A 6 17.45 -8.83 -12.40
CA TRP A 6 18.73 -9.47 -12.70
C TRP A 6 19.73 -8.47 -13.27
N ILE A 7 20.98 -8.60 -12.84
CA ILE A 7 22.13 -7.93 -13.43
C ILE A 7 22.96 -9.00 -14.14
N ASP A 8 22.87 -9.02 -15.46
CA ASP A 8 23.68 -9.88 -16.31
C ASP A 8 25.04 -9.22 -16.57
N LEU A 9 26.11 -9.86 -16.11
CA LEU A 9 27.48 -9.48 -16.41
C LEU A 9 28.00 -10.29 -17.61
N PRO A 10 28.76 -9.66 -18.54
CA PRO A 10 29.39 -10.39 -19.62
C PRO A 10 30.33 -11.48 -19.08
N ASN A 11 30.23 -12.68 -19.64
CA ASN A 11 31.25 -13.71 -19.44
C ASN A 11 32.37 -13.48 -20.45
N LEU A 12 33.52 -13.00 -19.96
CA LEU A 12 34.72 -12.69 -20.73
C LEU A 12 35.71 -13.87 -20.76
N GLY A 13 35.21 -15.08 -20.44
CA GLY A 13 36.02 -16.28 -20.39
C GLY A 13 36.52 -16.73 -21.77
N ASP A 14 37.62 -17.49 -21.73
CA ASP A 14 38.24 -18.14 -22.88
C ASP A 14 38.70 -19.56 -22.50
N GLU A 15 39.57 -20.18 -23.28
CA GLU A 15 40.10 -21.52 -23.01
C GLU A 15 40.82 -21.67 -21.66
N ARG A 16 41.16 -20.56 -20.99
CA ARG A 16 41.83 -20.53 -19.68
C ARG A 16 40.84 -20.53 -18.51
N GLY A 17 39.55 -20.29 -18.76
CA GLY A 17 38.51 -20.27 -17.74
C GLY A 17 37.53 -19.10 -17.87
N GLY A 18 36.57 -19.03 -16.95
CA GLY A 18 35.58 -17.95 -16.88
C GLY A 18 36.13 -16.69 -16.22
N LEU A 19 35.80 -15.53 -16.79
CA LEU A 19 36.11 -14.22 -16.21
C LEU A 19 34.84 -13.37 -16.21
N VAL A 20 34.46 -12.86 -15.03
CA VAL A 20 33.33 -11.95 -14.85
C VAL A 20 33.85 -10.71 -14.11
N VAL A 21 33.46 -9.53 -14.58
CA VAL A 21 33.89 -8.26 -13.99
C VAL A 21 32.67 -7.45 -13.58
N ALA A 22 32.60 -7.10 -12.29
CA ALA A 22 31.57 -6.22 -11.74
C ALA A 22 32.17 -4.82 -11.50
N GLU A 23 31.82 -3.86 -12.35
CA GLU A 23 32.28 -2.47 -12.23
C GLU A 23 31.23 -1.61 -11.52
N ALA A 24 31.64 -0.97 -10.42
CA ALA A 24 30.80 -0.02 -9.69
C ALA A 24 30.37 1.15 -10.58
N SER A 25 29.12 1.60 -10.43
CA SER A 25 28.52 2.70 -11.21
C SER A 25 28.51 2.48 -12.73
N LYS A 26 28.73 1.24 -13.21
CA LYS A 26 28.61 0.86 -14.62
C LYS A 26 27.64 -0.30 -14.77
N ASN A 27 28.10 -1.52 -14.46
CA ASN A 27 27.25 -2.71 -14.47
C ASN A 27 26.52 -2.89 -13.14
N ILE A 28 27.12 -2.40 -12.04
CA ILE A 28 26.49 -2.34 -10.72
C ILE A 28 25.91 -0.93 -10.52
N PRO A 29 24.60 -0.78 -10.26
CA PRO A 29 23.91 0.52 -10.30
C PRO A 29 24.16 1.39 -9.06
N PHE A 30 25.22 1.12 -8.30
CA PHE A 30 25.61 1.85 -7.09
C PHE A 30 27.12 1.78 -6.86
N LYS A 31 27.63 2.66 -5.99
CA LYS A 31 29.00 2.58 -5.48
C LYS A 31 29.13 1.38 -4.56
N ILE A 32 30.16 0.55 -4.75
CA ILE A 32 30.40 -0.61 -3.89
C ILE A 32 31.21 -0.14 -2.67
N ASN A 33 30.56 -0.01 -1.52
CA ASN A 33 31.22 0.35 -0.25
C ASN A 33 31.59 -0.90 0.58
N ARG A 34 30.97 -2.05 0.30
CA ARG A 34 31.24 -3.31 1.00
C ARG A 34 31.05 -4.51 0.07
N ILE A 35 31.93 -5.48 0.23
CA ILE A 35 31.85 -6.81 -0.40
C ILE A 35 31.95 -7.83 0.73
N TYR A 36 31.10 -8.84 0.69
CA TYR A 36 31.20 -10.00 1.57
C TYR A 36 30.76 -11.25 0.82
N TYR A 37 31.08 -12.41 1.35
CA TYR A 37 30.70 -13.68 0.75
C TYR A 37 30.28 -14.68 1.81
N ILE A 38 29.35 -15.55 1.44
CA ILE A 38 28.88 -16.68 2.23
C ILE A 38 29.45 -17.93 1.57
N PHE A 39 30.07 -18.79 2.38
CA PHE A 39 30.67 -20.06 1.97
C PHE A 39 30.46 -21.09 3.07
N ASP A 40 30.61 -22.38 2.76
CA ASP A 40 30.37 -23.51 3.66
C ASP A 40 28.98 -23.45 4.35
N ALA A 41 27.97 -22.95 3.62
CA ALA A 41 26.60 -22.95 4.09
C ALA A 41 26.07 -24.39 4.11
N LYS A 42 25.41 -24.77 5.20
CA LYS A 42 24.83 -26.12 5.32
C LYS A 42 23.56 -26.18 4.46
N PRO A 43 23.35 -27.23 3.64
CA PRO A 43 22.23 -27.32 2.70
C PRO A 43 20.85 -27.07 3.33
N ASP A 44 20.61 -27.63 4.52
CA ASP A 44 19.32 -27.59 5.22
C ASP A 44 19.20 -26.42 6.23
N ILE A 45 20.20 -25.53 6.32
CA ILE A 45 20.16 -24.39 7.24
C ILE A 45 19.94 -23.11 6.44
N PRO A 46 18.71 -22.56 6.43
CA PRO A 46 18.44 -21.33 5.72
C PRO A 46 19.09 -20.13 6.40
N ARG A 47 19.33 -19.09 5.62
CA ARG A 47 19.92 -17.82 6.05
C ARG A 47 19.14 -16.65 5.48
N GLY A 48 19.47 -15.43 5.89
CA GLY A 48 18.73 -14.23 5.48
C GLY A 48 17.75 -13.83 6.58
N PHE A 49 16.45 -13.84 6.29
CA PHE A 49 15.39 -13.47 7.22
C PHE A 49 15.50 -12.02 7.71
N HIS A 50 15.73 -11.11 6.76
CA HIS A 50 15.72 -9.69 7.04
C HIS A 50 15.44 -8.89 5.76
N ALA A 51 15.09 -7.62 5.96
CA ALA A 51 15.12 -6.59 4.95
C ALA A 51 16.04 -5.44 5.41
N HIS A 52 16.29 -4.51 4.50
CA HIS A 52 17.07 -3.30 4.75
C HIS A 52 16.24 -2.05 4.51
N LYS A 53 16.49 -0.96 5.24
CA LYS A 53 15.76 0.30 5.07
C LYS A 53 16.27 1.07 3.85
N GLU A 54 17.60 1.11 3.67
CA GLU A 54 18.28 1.93 2.65
C GLU A 54 19.31 1.15 1.81
N LEU A 55 19.81 0.01 2.32
CA LEU A 55 20.88 -0.74 1.64
C LEU A 55 20.41 -1.34 0.30
N HIS A 56 21.21 -1.11 -0.73
CA HIS A 56 21.09 -1.78 -2.03
C HIS A 56 22.16 -2.86 -2.15
N GLN A 57 21.77 -4.04 -2.63
CA GLN A 57 22.68 -5.17 -2.81
C GLN A 57 22.52 -5.83 -4.17
N VAL A 58 23.57 -6.54 -4.58
CA VAL A 58 23.53 -7.51 -5.69
C VAL A 58 24.24 -8.76 -5.21
N ALA A 59 23.53 -9.89 -5.20
CA ALA A 59 24.07 -11.20 -4.85
C ALA A 59 24.43 -11.97 -6.12
N PHE A 60 25.57 -12.65 -6.13
CA PHE A 60 26.05 -13.52 -7.21
C PHE A 60 26.41 -14.88 -6.63
N CYS A 61 25.82 -15.97 -7.16
CA CYS A 61 26.25 -17.32 -6.81
C CYS A 61 27.43 -17.70 -7.73
N ILE A 62 28.65 -17.46 -7.27
CA ILE A 62 29.86 -17.60 -8.09
C ILE A 62 30.36 -19.05 -8.19
N LYS A 63 29.82 -19.94 -7.35
CA LYS A 63 30.07 -21.38 -7.33
C LYS A 63 28.84 -22.06 -6.72
N GLY A 64 28.48 -23.24 -7.23
CA GLY A 64 27.35 -24.02 -6.71
C GLY A 64 25.99 -23.41 -7.06
N LYS A 65 25.02 -23.58 -6.16
CA LYS A 65 23.69 -22.99 -6.29
C LYS A 65 23.03 -22.74 -4.93
N CYS A 66 22.09 -21.81 -4.89
CA CYS A 66 21.15 -21.63 -3.79
C CYS A 66 19.79 -21.12 -4.30
N ARG A 67 18.73 -21.31 -3.53
CA ARG A 67 17.40 -20.75 -3.80
C ARG A 67 17.21 -19.48 -2.98
N MET A 68 16.82 -18.40 -3.63
CA MET A 68 16.43 -17.13 -3.01
C MET A 68 14.91 -17.04 -2.94
N ILE A 69 14.39 -16.64 -1.79
CA ILE A 69 13.01 -16.16 -1.63
C ILE A 69 13.09 -14.64 -1.49
N MET A 70 12.31 -13.91 -2.27
CA MET A 70 12.23 -12.46 -2.28
C MET A 70 10.79 -12.06 -1.96
N ASP A 71 10.57 -11.06 -1.12
CA ASP A 71 9.25 -10.61 -0.69
C ASP A 71 9.23 -9.08 -0.49
N ASN A 72 8.29 -8.38 -1.10
CA ASN A 72 8.12 -6.93 -0.98
C ASN A 72 6.93 -6.50 -0.10
N GLY A 73 6.34 -7.44 0.64
CA GLY A 73 5.15 -7.28 1.48
C GLY A 73 3.83 -7.47 0.76
N SER A 74 3.83 -7.46 -0.59
CA SER A 74 2.65 -7.63 -1.44
C SER A 74 2.71 -8.87 -2.34
N GLU A 75 3.91 -9.24 -2.77
CA GLU A 75 4.20 -10.45 -3.55
C GLU A 75 5.45 -11.14 -3.01
N LYS A 76 5.47 -12.47 -3.14
CA LYS A 76 6.61 -13.34 -2.82
C LYS A 76 6.98 -14.15 -4.04
N GLN A 77 8.26 -14.19 -4.38
CA GLN A 77 8.80 -14.93 -5.53
C GLN A 77 10.04 -15.70 -5.12
N GLU A 78 10.22 -16.86 -5.74
CA GLU A 78 11.38 -17.73 -5.50
C GLU A 78 12.19 -17.87 -6.77
N VAL A 79 13.52 -17.96 -6.63
CA VAL A 79 14.41 -18.06 -7.77
C VAL A 79 15.68 -18.84 -7.43
N TRP A 80 16.17 -19.65 -8.37
CA TRP A 80 17.47 -20.30 -8.26
C TRP A 80 18.58 -19.37 -8.75
N MET A 81 19.67 -19.33 -7.99
CA MET A 81 20.92 -18.69 -8.38
C MET A 81 21.97 -19.77 -8.61
N ASP A 82 22.35 -19.98 -9.87
CA ASP A 82 23.28 -21.05 -10.30
C ASP A 82 24.25 -20.59 -11.41
N GLN A 83 24.29 -19.28 -11.71
CA GLN A 83 25.12 -18.69 -12.75
C GLN A 83 26.00 -17.58 -12.18
N ALA A 84 27.32 -17.77 -12.28
CA ALA A 84 28.31 -16.86 -11.70
C ALA A 84 28.30 -15.44 -12.28
N ASN A 85 27.79 -15.26 -13.50
CA ASN A 85 27.70 -13.97 -14.17
C ASN A 85 26.31 -13.32 -14.05
N LYS A 86 25.39 -13.90 -13.27
CA LYS A 86 24.03 -13.39 -13.12
C LYS A 86 23.75 -13.00 -11.67
N GLY A 87 23.64 -11.71 -11.43
CA GLY A 87 23.46 -11.13 -10.10
C GLY A 87 22.01 -10.84 -9.79
N LEU A 88 21.48 -11.34 -8.67
CA LEU A 88 20.15 -10.97 -8.19
C LEU A 88 20.24 -9.65 -7.44
N ARG A 89 19.53 -8.63 -7.91
CA ARG A 89 19.42 -7.36 -7.20
C ARG A 89 18.48 -7.49 -6.02
N ILE A 90 18.91 -7.00 -4.86
CA ILE A 90 18.11 -6.94 -3.63
C ILE A 90 18.03 -5.46 -3.26
N PRO A 91 16.93 -4.76 -3.61
CA PRO A 91 16.75 -3.36 -3.27
C PRO A 91 16.32 -3.21 -1.79
N PRO A 92 16.30 -1.96 -1.26
CA PRO A 92 15.75 -1.71 0.05
C PRO A 92 14.28 -2.14 0.14
N LEU A 93 13.83 -2.41 1.36
CA LEU A 93 12.47 -2.83 1.68
C LEU A 93 12.03 -4.11 0.94
N VAL A 94 12.99 -5.01 0.68
CA VAL A 94 12.72 -6.37 0.23
C VAL A 94 13.26 -7.35 1.26
N TRP A 95 12.35 -8.14 1.83
CA TRP A 95 12.69 -9.27 2.68
C TRP A 95 13.25 -10.39 1.81
N HIS A 96 14.36 -10.97 2.24
CA HIS A 96 14.99 -12.04 1.49
C HIS A 96 15.47 -13.18 2.38
N GLU A 97 15.40 -14.39 1.82
CA GLU A 97 15.83 -15.63 2.45
C GLU A 97 16.63 -16.45 1.45
N MET A 98 17.57 -17.22 1.97
CA MET A 98 18.45 -18.10 1.21
C MET A 98 18.28 -19.52 1.74
N HIS A 99 17.99 -20.44 0.84
CA HIS A 99 17.67 -21.85 1.12
C HIS A 99 18.42 -22.77 0.16
N ASP A 100 18.46 -24.06 0.48
CA ASP A 100 18.87 -25.14 -0.43
C ASP A 100 20.26 -24.93 -1.06
N PHE A 101 21.25 -24.60 -0.23
CA PHE A 101 22.64 -24.40 -0.67
C PHE A 101 23.25 -25.73 -1.15
N SER A 102 23.94 -25.73 -2.29
CA SER A 102 24.85 -26.84 -2.62
C SER A 102 26.09 -26.81 -1.71
N GLU A 103 26.73 -27.96 -1.52
CA GLU A 103 27.93 -28.09 -0.66
C GLU A 103 29.08 -27.16 -1.09
N ASP A 104 29.19 -26.88 -2.39
CA ASP A 104 30.21 -25.99 -2.96
C ASP A 104 29.73 -24.54 -3.13
N CYS A 105 28.57 -24.18 -2.56
CA CYS A 105 27.97 -22.87 -2.79
C CYS A 105 28.82 -21.73 -2.22
N VAL A 106 29.13 -20.76 -3.09
CA VAL A 106 29.73 -19.47 -2.70
C VAL A 106 28.86 -18.34 -3.22
N LEU A 107 28.26 -17.57 -2.31
CA LEU A 107 27.42 -16.43 -2.62
C LEU A 107 28.17 -15.13 -2.29
N LEU A 108 28.58 -14.40 -3.31
CA LEU A 108 29.23 -13.09 -3.21
C LEU A 108 28.15 -12.00 -3.20
N VAL A 109 28.24 -11.02 -2.30
CA VAL A 109 27.31 -9.89 -2.24
C VAL A 109 28.08 -8.57 -2.33
N LEU A 110 27.64 -7.72 -3.26
CA LEU A 110 28.06 -6.33 -3.39
C LEU A 110 27.02 -5.45 -2.70
N ALA A 111 27.47 -4.53 -1.85
CA ALA A 111 26.60 -3.70 -1.02
C ALA A 111 26.91 -2.20 -1.20
N SER A 112 25.86 -1.39 -1.29
CA SER A 112 25.98 0.07 -1.45
C SER A 112 26.48 0.78 -0.20
N GLU A 113 26.32 0.20 0.99
CA GLU A 113 26.70 0.79 2.27
C GLU A 113 27.58 -0.13 3.13
N HIS A 114 28.29 0.47 4.09
CA HIS A 114 28.98 -0.27 5.15
C HIS A 114 27.98 -1.02 6.06
N TYR A 115 28.49 -1.86 6.96
CA TYR A 115 27.63 -2.53 7.93
C TYR A 115 27.07 -1.51 8.94
N ASP A 116 25.76 -1.50 9.09
CA ASP A 116 25.02 -0.74 10.09
C ASP A 116 23.83 -1.59 10.55
N GLU A 117 23.79 -1.98 11.82
CA GLU A 117 22.68 -2.80 12.35
C GLU A 117 21.36 -2.01 12.37
N SER A 118 21.40 -0.68 12.43
CA SER A 118 20.18 0.16 12.47
C SER A 118 19.39 0.15 11.16
N ASP A 119 20.03 -0.25 10.06
CA ASP A 119 19.41 -0.44 8.74
C ASP A 119 18.65 -1.77 8.62
N TYR A 120 18.91 -2.75 9.50
CA TYR A 120 18.26 -4.06 9.44
C TYR A 120 16.82 -4.01 9.98
N ILE A 121 15.94 -4.75 9.31
CA ILE A 121 14.61 -5.12 9.78
C ILE A 121 14.63 -6.63 10.01
N ARG A 122 14.68 -7.06 11.27
CA ARG A 122 14.88 -8.47 11.68
C ARG A 122 13.57 -9.22 11.97
N SER A 123 12.48 -8.49 12.19
CA SER A 123 11.15 -9.06 12.42
C SER A 123 10.33 -9.00 11.14
N TYR A 124 9.71 -10.12 10.77
CA TYR A 124 8.84 -10.16 9.60
C TYR A 124 7.59 -9.28 9.80
N ASP A 125 7.05 -9.23 11.01
CA ASP A 125 5.91 -8.36 11.33
C ASP A 125 6.30 -6.87 11.26
N GLU A 126 7.52 -6.53 11.69
CA GLU A 126 8.06 -5.18 11.53
C GLU A 126 8.23 -4.83 10.05
N PHE A 127 8.78 -5.75 9.26
CA PHE A 127 8.89 -5.59 7.81
C PHE A 127 7.54 -5.29 7.17
N LEU A 128 6.51 -6.09 7.46
CA LEU A 128 5.16 -5.85 6.95
C LEU A 128 4.60 -4.49 7.39
N SER A 129 4.86 -4.07 8.63
CA SER A 129 4.41 -2.75 9.12
C SER A 129 5.08 -1.58 8.38
N VAL A 130 6.34 -1.74 7.97
CA VAL A 130 7.10 -0.70 7.27
C VAL A 130 6.69 -0.62 5.80
N VAL A 131 6.60 -1.74 5.10
CA VAL A 131 6.29 -1.75 3.66
C VAL A 131 4.84 -1.47 3.36
N ASN A 132 3.93 -1.85 4.27
CA ASN A 132 2.50 -1.57 4.15
C ASN A 132 2.09 -0.28 4.87
N ARG A 133 3.03 0.59 5.25
CA ARG A 133 2.69 1.88 5.86
C ARG A 133 1.79 2.71 4.92
N PRO A 134 0.86 3.50 5.46
CA PRO A 134 0.04 4.36 4.62
C PRO A 134 0.91 5.34 3.83
N PHE A 135 0.58 5.52 2.56
CA PHE A 135 1.19 6.55 1.73
C PHE A 135 0.45 7.87 1.97
N ILE A 136 1.17 8.90 2.40
CA ILE A 136 0.65 10.24 2.60
C ILE A 136 1.39 11.18 1.64
N HIS A 137 0.67 11.78 0.69
CA HIS A 137 1.28 12.69 -0.27
C HIS A 137 1.85 13.93 0.44
N PRO A 138 3.06 14.43 0.10
CA PRO A 138 3.69 15.57 0.78
C PRO A 138 2.92 16.91 0.73
N LEU A 139 1.92 17.01 -0.14
CA LEU A 139 1.04 18.19 -0.29
C LEU A 139 -0.31 18.01 0.42
N SER A 140 -0.48 16.95 1.21
CA SER A 140 -1.67 16.76 2.06
C SER A 140 -1.40 17.27 3.48
N ASP A 141 -2.46 17.68 4.16
CA ASP A 141 -2.42 18.13 5.55
C ASP A 141 -3.08 17.07 6.43
N VAL A 142 -2.28 16.12 6.93
CA VAL A 142 -2.76 14.94 7.66
C VAL A 142 -2.24 14.97 9.09
N HIS A 143 -3.16 15.10 10.05
CA HIS A 143 -2.87 15.08 11.47
C HIS A 143 -3.25 13.76 12.17
N SER A 144 -4.06 12.91 11.52
CA SER A 144 -4.42 11.61 12.09
C SER A 144 -3.24 10.64 12.04
N THR A 145 -3.05 9.91 13.15
CA THR A 145 -2.14 8.76 13.24
C THR A 145 -2.87 7.43 13.08
N ASN A 146 -4.20 7.45 12.97
CA ASN A 146 -5.06 6.27 12.93
C ASN A 146 -5.45 5.95 11.49
N ILE A 147 -4.45 5.68 10.65
CA ILE A 147 -4.63 5.36 9.24
C ILE A 147 -4.08 3.96 9.00
N GLY A 148 -4.94 3.05 8.55
CA GLY A 148 -4.62 1.66 8.32
C GLY A 148 -3.58 1.45 7.22
N GLN A 149 -2.99 0.26 7.24
CA GLN A 149 -1.98 -0.16 6.27
C GLN A 149 -2.49 -0.08 4.83
N ASN A 150 -1.60 0.16 3.87
CA ASN A 150 -1.89 0.25 2.44
C ASN A 150 -2.89 1.35 2.04
N THR A 151 -3.31 2.20 2.98
CA THR A 151 -4.13 3.37 2.67
C THR A 151 -3.30 4.43 1.97
N ARG A 152 -3.87 5.04 0.93
CA ARG A 152 -3.25 6.10 0.14
C ARG A 152 -4.03 7.40 0.33
N VAL A 153 -3.33 8.44 0.74
CA VAL A 153 -3.83 9.82 0.84
C VAL A 153 -3.13 10.67 -0.20
N TRP A 154 -3.91 11.27 -1.09
CA TRP A 154 -3.41 12.07 -2.21
C TRP A 154 -3.32 13.56 -1.87
N GLN A 155 -2.75 14.35 -2.78
CA GLN A 155 -2.44 15.76 -2.58
C GLN A 155 -3.67 16.60 -2.19
N TYR A 156 -3.44 17.62 -1.36
CA TYR A 156 -4.47 18.60 -0.95
C TYR A 156 -5.66 18.02 -0.18
N SER A 157 -5.55 16.78 0.31
CA SER A 157 -6.45 16.24 1.30
C SER A 157 -6.12 16.81 2.68
N VAL A 158 -7.15 17.11 3.47
CA VAL A 158 -7.05 17.54 4.87
C VAL A 158 -7.71 16.47 5.74
N ILE A 159 -6.96 15.91 6.71
CA ILE A 159 -7.45 14.88 7.62
C ILE A 159 -7.16 15.30 9.06
N LEU A 160 -8.20 15.54 9.84
CA LEU A 160 -8.08 15.99 11.22
C LEU A 160 -7.61 14.87 12.16
N LYS A 161 -7.06 15.28 13.30
CA LYS A 161 -6.31 14.43 14.23
C LYS A 161 -7.05 13.17 14.68
N ASN A 162 -8.36 13.26 14.92
CA ASN A 162 -9.10 12.15 15.55
C ASN A 162 -9.80 11.21 14.53
N ALA A 163 -9.72 11.51 13.23
CA ALA A 163 -10.29 10.65 12.19
C ALA A 163 -9.71 9.22 12.27
N VAL A 164 -10.55 8.21 12.11
CA VAL A 164 -10.14 6.79 12.03
C VAL A 164 -10.38 6.28 10.63
N ILE A 165 -9.32 5.78 9.99
CA ILE A 165 -9.35 5.28 8.61
C ILE A 165 -8.77 3.87 8.57
N GLY A 166 -9.52 2.93 8.02
CA GLY A 166 -9.12 1.53 7.84
C GLY A 166 -7.97 1.34 6.86
N ALA A 167 -7.67 0.06 6.59
CA ALA A 167 -6.64 -0.38 5.66
C ALA A 167 -7.12 -0.34 4.20
N GLY A 168 -6.17 -0.24 3.27
CA GLY A 168 -6.42 -0.34 1.83
C GLY A 168 -7.32 0.76 1.25
N CYS A 169 -7.48 1.88 1.96
CA CYS A 169 -8.33 2.98 1.51
C CYS A 169 -7.65 3.84 0.45
N ASN A 170 -8.44 4.51 -0.37
CA ASN A 170 -7.95 5.44 -1.39
C ASN A 170 -8.65 6.79 -1.24
N ILE A 171 -7.96 7.73 -0.60
CA ILE A 171 -8.43 9.08 -0.29
C ILE A 171 -7.88 10.04 -1.34
N CYS A 172 -8.67 10.30 -2.39
CA CYS A 172 -8.26 11.12 -3.53
C CYS A 172 -8.08 12.60 -3.15
N ALA A 173 -7.45 13.36 -4.06
CA ALA A 173 -7.09 14.75 -3.81
C ALA A 173 -8.30 15.64 -3.49
N HIS A 174 -8.08 16.72 -2.73
CA HIS A 174 -9.13 17.68 -2.35
C HIS A 174 -10.27 17.07 -1.53
N THR A 175 -9.95 16.22 -0.56
CA THR A 175 -10.91 15.71 0.43
C THR A 175 -10.72 16.41 1.78
N LEU A 176 -11.79 16.50 2.56
CA LEU A 176 -11.74 16.88 3.97
C LEU A 176 -12.32 15.74 4.79
N ILE A 177 -11.63 15.35 5.86
CA ILE A 177 -12.09 14.34 6.82
C ILE A 177 -11.96 14.94 8.22
N GLU A 178 -13.08 15.14 8.90
CA GLU A 178 -13.11 15.74 10.24
C GLU A 178 -12.82 14.74 11.38
N ASN A 179 -13.03 15.15 12.64
CA ASN A 179 -12.56 14.41 13.81
C ASN A 179 -13.46 13.24 14.19
N ASP A 180 -14.78 13.42 14.13
CA ASP A 180 -15.79 12.41 14.42
C ASP A 180 -16.17 11.66 13.13
N VAL A 181 -15.17 11.04 12.50
CA VAL A 181 -15.32 10.25 11.28
C VAL A 181 -14.69 8.89 11.44
N GLN A 182 -15.44 7.86 11.03
CA GLN A 182 -14.99 6.47 10.99
C GLN A 182 -15.12 5.93 9.57
N ILE A 183 -14.01 5.44 9.02
CA ILE A 183 -13.92 4.84 7.69
C ILE A 183 -13.38 3.43 7.84
N GLY A 184 -14.12 2.43 7.36
CA GLY A 184 -13.74 1.02 7.35
C GLY A 184 -12.64 0.72 6.33
N ASP A 185 -12.47 -0.56 6.02
CA ASP A 185 -11.42 -1.04 5.12
C ASP A 185 -11.83 -0.96 3.65
N ASN A 186 -10.87 -0.79 2.75
CA ASN A 186 -11.05 -0.80 1.29
C ASN A 186 -12.03 0.26 0.77
N VAL A 187 -12.18 1.37 1.49
CA VAL A 187 -13.04 2.49 1.08
C VAL A 187 -12.34 3.36 0.04
N THR A 188 -13.05 3.74 -1.01
CA THR A 188 -12.57 4.73 -1.98
C THR A 188 -13.37 6.02 -1.85
N ILE A 189 -12.66 7.13 -1.58
CA ILE A 189 -13.22 8.47 -1.60
C ILE A 189 -12.60 9.23 -2.76
N LYS A 190 -13.42 9.61 -3.74
CA LYS A 190 -12.98 10.40 -4.89
C LYS A 190 -12.83 11.89 -4.53
N SER A 191 -12.22 12.64 -5.45
CA SER A 191 -11.89 14.04 -5.23
C SER A 191 -13.10 14.94 -5.01
N GLY A 192 -12.91 16.01 -4.24
CA GLY A 192 -13.94 17.02 -3.96
C GLY A 192 -15.00 16.55 -2.95
N VAL A 193 -14.70 15.52 -2.16
CA VAL A 193 -15.63 14.96 -1.17
C VAL A 193 -15.23 15.42 0.23
N TYR A 194 -16.19 15.95 0.98
CA TYR A 194 -16.01 16.36 2.37
C TYR A 194 -16.82 15.44 3.29
N ILE A 195 -16.12 14.80 4.21
CA ILE A 195 -16.67 13.90 5.23
C ILE A 195 -16.65 14.65 6.56
N TRP A 196 -17.81 15.17 6.92
CA TRP A 196 -18.05 15.94 8.14
C TRP A 196 -18.15 15.05 9.38
N ASP A 197 -18.04 15.66 10.55
CA ASP A 197 -18.32 15.03 11.85
C ASP A 197 -19.70 14.34 11.86
N GLY A 198 -19.72 13.12 12.39
CA GLY A 198 -20.90 12.26 12.51
C GLY A 198 -21.09 11.26 11.35
N ILE A 199 -20.16 11.21 10.39
CA ILE A 199 -20.26 10.31 9.24
C ILE A 199 -19.46 9.02 9.47
N THR A 200 -20.10 7.89 9.20
CA THR A 200 -19.47 6.57 9.18
C THR A 200 -19.59 5.96 7.79
N LEU A 201 -18.46 5.51 7.24
CA LEU A 201 -18.38 4.73 6.01
C LEU A 201 -17.88 3.35 6.39
N GLU A 202 -18.68 2.30 6.16
CA GLU A 202 -18.25 0.92 6.40
C GLU A 202 -17.35 0.39 5.27
N ASP A 203 -16.91 -0.86 5.40
CA ASP A 203 -15.96 -1.46 4.47
C ASP A 203 -16.46 -1.47 3.02
N ASN A 204 -15.54 -1.37 2.06
CA ASN A 204 -15.80 -1.48 0.62
C ASN A 204 -16.79 -0.43 0.08
N VAL A 205 -17.03 0.65 0.82
CA VAL A 205 -17.84 1.78 0.33
C VAL A 205 -17.10 2.52 -0.78
N PHE A 206 -17.85 2.92 -1.80
CA PHE A 206 -17.35 3.78 -2.87
C PHE A 206 -18.07 5.14 -2.86
N ILE A 207 -17.31 6.22 -2.73
CA ILE A 207 -17.82 7.59 -2.81
C ILE A 207 -17.29 8.25 -4.09
N GLY A 208 -18.21 8.50 -5.03
CA GLY A 208 -17.94 9.14 -6.30
C GLY A 208 -17.45 10.60 -6.16
N PRO A 209 -16.89 11.17 -7.24
CA PRO A 209 -16.32 12.51 -7.18
C PRO A 209 -17.40 13.55 -6.89
N CYS A 210 -17.06 14.55 -6.08
CA CYS A 210 -17.94 15.65 -5.68
C CYS A 210 -19.25 15.21 -4.98
N VAL A 211 -19.32 13.99 -4.42
CA VAL A 211 -20.43 13.63 -3.52
C VAL A 211 -20.42 14.59 -2.33
N THR A 212 -21.58 15.17 -2.06
CA THR A 212 -21.78 16.13 -0.98
C THR A 212 -22.50 15.44 0.17
N PHE A 213 -21.81 15.29 1.30
CA PHE A 213 -22.45 14.98 2.57
C PHE A 213 -22.88 16.24 3.29
N THR A 214 -23.86 16.11 4.16
CA THR A 214 -24.31 17.17 5.07
C THR A 214 -24.62 16.56 6.43
N ASN A 215 -24.47 17.32 7.51
CA ASN A 215 -24.66 16.85 8.89
C ASN A 215 -25.57 17.78 9.73
N ASP A 216 -25.87 19.00 9.26
CA ASP A 216 -26.83 19.92 9.87
C ASP A 216 -28.15 19.96 9.08
N LYS A 217 -29.28 19.65 9.76
CA LYS A 217 -30.63 19.66 9.17
C LYS A 217 -31.19 21.07 8.94
N LYS A 218 -30.70 22.08 9.66
CA LYS A 218 -31.19 23.45 9.61
C LYS A 218 -30.03 24.45 9.71
N PRO A 219 -29.07 24.42 8.77
CA PRO A 219 -27.85 25.22 8.87
C PRO A 219 -28.16 26.71 8.86
N ARG A 220 -27.64 27.43 9.85
CA ARG A 220 -27.67 28.89 9.93
C ARG A 220 -26.33 29.40 10.44
N SER A 221 -25.86 30.52 9.87
CA SER A 221 -24.58 31.10 10.26
C SER A 221 -24.53 31.39 11.77
N LYS A 222 -23.46 30.92 12.43
CA LYS A 222 -23.23 31.05 13.89
C LYS A 222 -24.31 30.41 14.77
N GLN A 223 -25.10 29.48 14.22
CA GLN A 223 -26.04 28.66 14.96
C GLN A 223 -25.65 27.21 14.73
N TYR A 224 -25.40 26.50 15.82
CA TYR A 224 -24.91 25.13 15.78
C TYR A 224 -25.91 24.25 16.53
N PRO A 225 -26.21 23.04 16.03
CA PRO A 225 -27.02 22.08 16.78
C PRO A 225 -26.24 21.61 18.02
N GLU A 226 -26.95 21.10 19.03
CA GLU A 226 -26.31 20.44 20.19
C GLU A 226 -25.49 19.22 19.76
N SER A 227 -25.94 18.54 18.71
CA SER A 227 -25.24 17.41 18.08
C SER A 227 -25.54 17.36 16.58
N PHE A 228 -24.53 17.05 15.78
CA PHE A 228 -24.70 16.80 14.35
C PHE A 228 -25.44 15.48 14.08
N ALA A 229 -26.17 15.42 12.97
CA ALA A 229 -26.87 14.21 12.56
C ALA A 229 -25.88 13.15 12.08
N LYS A 230 -26.12 11.89 12.47
CA LYS A 230 -25.24 10.77 12.12
C LYS A 230 -25.68 10.11 10.82
N THR A 231 -24.79 10.10 9.83
CA THR A 231 -25.03 9.47 8.52
C THR A 231 -24.16 8.21 8.44
N VAL A 232 -24.77 7.08 8.10
CA VAL A 232 -24.07 5.80 7.95
C VAL A 232 -24.21 5.30 6.52
N VAL A 233 -23.08 4.99 5.89
CA VAL A 233 -23.02 4.34 4.58
C VAL A 233 -22.51 2.93 4.81
N GLU A 234 -23.41 1.95 4.67
CA GLU A 234 -23.14 0.57 5.02
C GLU A 234 -22.29 -0.15 3.96
N LYS A 235 -21.76 -1.30 4.36
CA LYS A 235 -20.78 -2.08 3.61
C LYS A 235 -21.14 -2.26 2.14
N GLY A 236 -20.18 -1.98 1.27
CA GLY A 236 -20.30 -2.18 -0.18
C GLY A 236 -21.22 -1.18 -0.90
N ALA A 237 -21.86 -0.23 -0.20
CA ALA A 237 -22.68 0.78 -0.86
C ALA A 237 -21.83 1.70 -1.75
N SER A 238 -22.41 2.12 -2.86
CA SER A 238 -21.74 2.95 -3.87
C SER A 238 -22.56 4.21 -4.16
N ILE A 239 -21.91 5.36 -4.03
CA ILE A 239 -22.53 6.67 -4.24
C ILE A 239 -21.96 7.30 -5.52
N GLY A 240 -22.81 7.46 -6.52
CA GLY A 240 -22.46 8.05 -7.81
C GLY A 240 -22.03 9.51 -7.70
N ALA A 241 -21.26 9.96 -8.70
CA ALA A 241 -20.70 11.31 -8.76
C ALA A 241 -21.75 12.40 -8.50
N ASN A 242 -21.36 13.43 -7.75
CA ASN A 242 -22.16 14.63 -7.50
C ASN A 242 -23.53 14.38 -6.83
N ALA A 243 -23.74 13.21 -6.21
CA ALA A 243 -24.93 12.97 -5.38
C ALA A 243 -24.84 13.77 -4.07
N THR A 244 -26.00 14.14 -3.51
CA THR A 244 -26.11 14.85 -2.22
C THR A 244 -26.82 13.97 -1.20
N ILE A 245 -26.21 13.78 -0.04
CA ILE A 245 -26.75 12.99 1.06
C ILE A 245 -27.20 13.93 2.18
N LEU A 246 -28.50 13.96 2.47
CA LEU A 246 -29.05 14.77 3.56
C LEU A 246 -28.64 14.23 4.94
N PRO A 247 -28.70 15.08 5.99
CA PRO A 247 -28.20 14.71 7.30
C PRO A 247 -29.02 13.62 7.97
N GLY A 248 -28.35 12.62 8.51
CA GLY A 248 -28.98 11.58 9.32
C GLY A 248 -29.57 10.42 8.52
N VAL A 249 -29.19 10.29 7.24
CA VAL A 249 -29.65 9.21 6.35
C VAL A 249 -28.78 7.98 6.56
N ARG A 250 -29.42 6.80 6.58
CA ARG A 250 -28.73 5.50 6.44
C ARG A 250 -28.78 5.03 4.99
N ILE A 251 -27.62 4.69 4.42
CA ILE A 251 -27.53 4.07 3.10
C ILE A 251 -27.23 2.59 3.29
N GLY A 252 -28.19 1.74 2.94
CA GLY A 252 -28.11 0.29 3.16
C GLY A 252 -26.98 -0.40 2.40
N ALA A 253 -26.56 -1.56 2.91
CA ALA A 253 -25.49 -2.36 2.31
C ALA A 253 -25.72 -2.62 0.81
N ASN A 254 -24.64 -2.53 0.03
CA ASN A 254 -24.63 -2.67 -1.43
C ASN A 254 -25.61 -1.75 -2.19
N ALA A 255 -26.21 -0.74 -1.56
CA ALA A 255 -27.08 0.19 -2.28
C ALA A 255 -26.28 0.98 -3.32
N LEU A 256 -26.94 1.33 -4.44
CA LEU A 256 -26.36 2.14 -5.51
C LEU A 256 -27.12 3.45 -5.64
N ILE A 257 -26.46 4.55 -5.26
CA ILE A 257 -26.99 5.90 -5.48
C ILE A 257 -26.51 6.37 -6.85
N GLY A 258 -27.45 6.70 -7.73
CA GLY A 258 -27.15 7.26 -9.04
C GLY A 258 -26.48 8.63 -8.95
N ALA A 259 -25.68 8.95 -9.97
CA ALA A 259 -25.03 10.25 -10.07
C ALA A 259 -26.06 11.40 -10.02
N GLY A 260 -25.71 12.47 -9.29
CA GLY A 260 -26.56 13.65 -9.12
C GLY A 260 -27.83 13.45 -8.28
N ALA A 261 -28.04 12.27 -7.67
CA ALA A 261 -29.22 12.02 -6.86
C ALA A 261 -29.20 12.82 -5.53
N VAL A 262 -30.36 13.22 -5.03
CA VAL A 262 -30.50 13.90 -3.73
C VAL A 262 -31.22 12.97 -2.76
N VAL A 263 -30.48 12.32 -1.89
CA VAL A 263 -30.97 11.29 -0.98
C VAL A 263 -31.53 11.96 0.27
N THR A 264 -32.86 11.91 0.43
CA THR A 264 -33.58 12.60 1.51
C THR A 264 -34.12 11.67 2.60
N LYS A 265 -34.00 10.36 2.42
CA LYS A 265 -34.51 9.30 3.29
C LYS A 265 -33.59 8.10 3.25
N ASP A 266 -33.70 7.25 4.27
CA ASP A 266 -32.98 5.99 4.35
C ASP A 266 -33.18 5.15 3.09
N VAL A 267 -32.10 4.47 2.69
CA VAL A 267 -32.02 3.64 1.49
C VAL A 267 -31.96 2.19 1.92
N PRO A 268 -32.88 1.32 1.45
CA PRO A 268 -32.79 -0.10 1.71
C PRO A 268 -31.53 -0.74 1.11
N GLU A 269 -31.13 -1.88 1.65
CA GLU A 269 -30.05 -2.69 1.08
C GLU A 269 -30.32 -3.04 -0.38
N ASN A 270 -29.25 -3.10 -1.19
CA ASN A 270 -29.27 -3.39 -2.63
C ASN A 270 -30.14 -2.44 -3.46
N ALA A 271 -30.74 -1.39 -2.90
CA ALA A 271 -31.62 -0.49 -3.64
C ALA A 271 -30.82 0.41 -4.60
N ILE A 272 -31.39 0.63 -5.79
CA ILE A 272 -30.88 1.57 -6.78
C ILE A 272 -31.70 2.86 -6.67
N MET A 273 -31.08 3.95 -6.21
CA MET A 273 -31.73 5.25 -5.97
C MET A 273 -31.35 6.26 -7.04
N VAL A 274 -32.31 6.96 -7.65
CA VAL A 274 -32.02 8.02 -8.65
C VAL A 274 -32.95 9.22 -8.49
N GLY A 275 -32.50 10.39 -8.94
CA GLY A 275 -33.31 11.61 -9.05
C GLY A 275 -33.21 12.56 -7.85
N ASN A 276 -33.97 13.66 -7.92
CA ASN A 276 -34.05 14.69 -6.89
C ASN A 276 -35.54 15.03 -6.61
N PRO A 277 -36.12 14.61 -5.47
CA PRO A 277 -35.51 13.72 -4.47
C PRO A 277 -35.31 12.31 -5.04
N ALA A 278 -34.33 11.59 -4.50
CA ALA A 278 -34.00 10.24 -4.93
C ALA A 278 -35.15 9.28 -4.63
N LYS A 279 -35.47 8.42 -5.59
CA LYS A 279 -36.46 7.35 -5.47
C LYS A 279 -35.87 6.02 -5.92
N ILE A 280 -36.42 4.93 -5.40
CA ILE A 280 -36.05 3.57 -5.80
C ILE A 280 -36.43 3.39 -7.28
N LYS A 281 -35.45 3.04 -8.10
CA LYS A 281 -35.61 2.62 -9.51
C LYS A 281 -35.67 1.10 -9.64
N GLY A 282 -35.04 0.39 -8.73
CA GLY A 282 -34.93 -1.06 -8.71
C GLY A 282 -33.99 -1.52 -7.61
N TYR A 283 -33.55 -2.77 -7.69
CA TYR A 283 -32.57 -3.38 -6.78
C TYR A 283 -31.47 -4.07 -7.59
N ILE A 284 -30.28 -4.19 -7.02
CA ILE A 284 -29.18 -4.97 -7.59
C ILE A 284 -29.55 -6.46 -7.49
N GLU A 285 -29.43 -7.19 -8.60
CA GLU A 285 -29.54 -8.65 -8.62
C GLU A 285 -28.20 -9.25 -8.18
N GLN A 286 -28.25 -10.23 -7.28
CA GLN A 286 -27.07 -10.96 -6.78
C GLN A 286 -26.63 -12.05 -7.76
#